data_AF-A0A2N1A1M0-F1
#
_entry.id   AF-A0A2N1A1M0-F1
#
_cell.length_a   1.000
_cell.length_b   1.000
_cell.length_c   1.000
_cell.angle_alpha   90.00
_cell.angle_beta   90.00
_cell.angle_gamma   90.00
#
_symmetry.space_group_name_H-M   'P 1'
#
loop_
_entity.id
_entity.type
_entity.pdbx_description
1 polymer ?
#
loop_
_entity_poly.entity_id
_entity_poly.type
_entity_poly.pdbx_seq_one_letter_code
_entity_poly.pdbx_strand_id
1 'polypeptide(L)'
;MEFEFRKDFITEHATVQTEMDHEAIATWLEMEGQSTAWVEALIVNIIAVQTRALTEYKLAGSEFNLLLTNADAQVTNHRLMETDEDETLDDSLSFYDAEIEACCGLEDFKNLIESWLEFIS
;
A
#
# COMPACT_ATOMS: atom_id res chain seq x y z
N MET A 1 2.52 13.12 -2.50
CA MET A 1 1.32 12.46 -1.96
C MET A 1 0.95 13.15 -0.66
N GLU A 2 -0.26 13.69 -0.55
CA GLU A 2 -0.75 14.28 0.72
C GLU A 2 -1.52 13.22 1.51
N PHE A 3 -1.29 13.17 2.83
CA PHE A 3 -1.88 12.21 3.74
C PHE A 3 -2.13 12.82 5.12
N GLU A 4 -3.17 12.34 5.81
CA GLU A 4 -3.56 12.74 7.16
C GLU A 4 -3.78 11.51 8.02
N PHE A 5 -3.13 11.46 9.18
CA PHE A 5 -3.32 10.39 10.16
C PHE A 5 -4.37 10.78 11.19
N ARG A 6 -5.25 9.83 11.51
CA ARG A 6 -6.22 9.96 12.58
C ARG A 6 -6.04 8.80 13.55
N LYS A 7 -6.16 9.11 14.84
CA LYS A 7 -6.16 8.11 15.89
C LYS A 7 -7.54 8.09 16.50
N ASP A 8 -8.22 6.97 16.36
CA ASP A 8 -9.51 6.81 17.00
C ASP A 8 -9.29 6.39 18.46
N PHE A 9 -9.59 7.28 19.39
CA PHE A 9 -9.41 7.04 20.83
C PHE A 9 -10.42 6.05 21.40
N ILE A 10 -11.45 5.68 20.62
CA ILE A 10 -12.51 4.77 21.06
C ILE A 10 -12.15 3.33 20.69
N THR A 11 -11.64 3.11 19.48
CA THR A 11 -11.18 1.78 19.04
C THR A 11 -9.70 1.55 19.32
N GLU A 12 -8.91 2.59 19.63
CA GLU A 12 -7.44 2.58 19.70
C GLU A 12 -6.76 2.27 18.36
N HIS A 13 -7.51 2.30 17.24
CA HIS A 13 -6.98 2.09 15.90
C HIS A 13 -6.44 3.39 15.30
N ALA A 14 -5.29 3.29 14.65
CA ALA A 14 -4.80 4.33 13.76
C ALA A 14 -5.44 4.16 12.38
N THR A 15 -5.86 5.27 11.79
CA THR A 15 -6.43 5.37 10.45
C THR A 15 -5.66 6.40 9.63
N VAL A 16 -5.59 6.19 8.31
CA VAL A 16 -4.89 7.10 7.38
C VAL A 16 -5.86 7.52 6.28
N GLN A 17 -5.86 8.82 5.98
CA GLN A 17 -6.61 9.39 4.87
C GLN A 17 -5.62 9.94 3.84
N THR A 18 -5.79 9.57 2.59
CA THR A 18 -4.98 10.05 1.47
C THR A 18 -5.87 10.82 0.48
N GLU A 19 -5.28 11.66 -0.36
CA GLU A 19 -6.03 12.27 -1.47
C GLU A 19 -6.55 11.21 -2.47
N MET A 20 -7.56 11.59 -3.26
CA MET A 20 -8.14 10.77 -4.34
C MET A 20 -7.03 10.06 -5.14
N ASP A 21 -7.29 8.81 -5.53
CA ASP A 21 -6.36 7.90 -6.25
C ASP A 21 -5.37 7.08 -5.39
N HIS A 22 -5.36 7.24 -4.05
CA HIS A 22 -4.45 6.48 -3.18
C HIS A 22 -5.12 5.71 -2.03
N GLU A 23 -6.45 5.55 -2.08
CA GLU A 23 -7.26 4.95 -1.02
C GLU A 23 -6.87 3.47 -0.75
N ALA A 24 -6.43 2.73 -1.77
CA ALA A 24 -5.94 1.37 -1.59
C ALA A 24 -4.67 1.29 -0.70
N ILE A 25 -3.74 2.25 -0.82
CA ILE A 25 -2.56 2.32 0.06
C ILE A 25 -2.98 2.60 1.50
N ALA A 26 -3.90 3.56 1.68
CA ALA A 26 -4.43 3.93 2.98
C ALA A 26 -5.06 2.71 3.66
N THR A 27 -6.02 2.07 3.00
CA THR A 27 -6.73 0.89 3.48
C THR A 27 -5.78 -0.25 3.82
N TRP A 28 -4.80 -0.53 2.95
CA TRP A 28 -3.80 -1.55 3.21
C TRP A 28 -2.94 -1.25 4.45
N LEU A 29 -2.52 0.00 4.63
CA LEU A 29 -1.73 0.43 5.79
C LEU A 29 -2.55 0.35 7.08
N GLU A 30 -3.84 0.67 7.03
CA GLU A 30 -4.74 0.52 8.19
C GLU A 30 -4.93 -0.94 8.61
N MET A 31 -4.91 -1.87 7.64
CA MET A 31 -5.06 -3.30 7.92
C MET A 31 -3.77 -3.94 8.45
N GLU A 32 -2.65 -3.79 7.74
CA GLU A 32 -1.40 -4.49 8.05
C GLU A 32 -0.46 -3.65 8.93
N GLY A 33 -0.54 -2.32 8.82
CA GLY A 33 0.35 -1.36 9.48
C GLY A 33 0.06 -1.12 10.96
N GLN A 34 -0.86 -1.84 11.62
CA GLN A 34 -1.13 -1.66 13.05
C GLN A 34 0.03 -2.12 13.96
N SER A 35 1.01 -2.85 13.42
CA SER A 35 2.17 -3.34 14.16
C SER A 35 3.44 -2.56 13.82
N THR A 36 4.02 -1.86 14.80
CA THR A 36 5.29 -1.12 14.66
C THR A 36 6.41 -1.98 14.10
N ALA A 37 6.55 -3.21 14.61
CA ALA A 37 7.58 -4.14 14.12
C ALA A 37 7.41 -4.53 12.64
N TRP A 38 6.15 -4.61 12.17
CA TRP A 38 5.87 -4.89 10.76
C TRP A 38 6.21 -3.68 9.89
N VAL A 39 5.86 -2.48 10.35
CA VAL A 39 6.15 -1.21 9.65
C VAL A 39 7.67 -0.97 9.57
N GLU A 40 8.42 -1.21 10.65
CA GLU A 40 9.88 -1.15 10.66
C GLU A 40 10.50 -2.13 9.64
N ALA A 41 10.01 -3.38 9.60
CA ALA A 41 10.48 -4.36 8.63
C ALA A 41 10.19 -3.91 7.18
N LEU A 42 9.05 -3.28 6.93
CA LEU A 42 8.71 -2.74 5.62
C LEU A 42 9.67 -1.61 5.20
N ILE A 43 10.00 -0.69 6.10
CA ILE A 43 10.96 0.41 5.83
C ILE A 43 12.33 -0.16 5.41
N VAL A 44 12.80 -1.22 6.06
CA VAL A 44 14.06 -1.88 5.69
C VAL A 44 14.01 -2.41 4.26
N ASN A 45 12.88 -3.01 3.85
CA ASN A 45 12.71 -3.52 2.48
C ASN A 45 12.62 -2.38 1.45
N ILE A 46 11.93 -1.29 1.76
CA ILE A 46 11.89 -0.08 0.91
C ILE A 46 13.31 0.44 0.66
N ILE A 47 14.13 0.57 1.71
CA ILE A 47 15.52 1.02 1.61
C ILE A 47 16.36 0.04 0.78
N ALA A 48 16.13 -1.27 0.93
CA ALA A 48 16.84 -2.29 0.14
C ALA A 48 16.53 -2.18 -1.37
N VAL A 49 15.28 -1.89 -1.74
CA VAL A 49 14.89 -1.63 -3.14
C VAL A 49 15.49 -0.29 -3.61
N GLN A 50 15.42 0.76 -2.79
CA GLN A 50 15.95 2.08 -3.11
C GLN A 50 17.47 2.06 -3.34
N THR A 51 18.21 1.29 -2.55
CA THR A 51 19.68 1.12 -2.68
C THR A 51 20.08 0.17 -3.82
N ARG A 52 19.10 -0.33 -4.60
CA ARG A 52 19.29 -1.35 -5.65
C ARG A 52 19.90 -2.65 -5.13
N ALA A 53 19.74 -2.94 -3.83
CA ALA A 53 20.06 -4.25 -3.27
C ALA A 53 18.99 -5.29 -3.69
N LEU A 54 17.76 -4.84 -3.89
CA LEU A 54 16.65 -5.60 -4.45
C LEU A 54 16.16 -4.93 -5.75
N THR A 55 15.89 -5.72 -6.78
CA THR A 55 15.34 -5.21 -8.06
C THR A 55 13.88 -4.81 -7.90
N GLU A 56 13.12 -5.62 -7.17
CA GLU A 56 11.72 -5.44 -6.82
C GLU A 56 11.47 -6.15 -5.50
N TYR A 57 10.51 -5.67 -4.72
CA TYR A 57 10.04 -6.34 -3.52
C TYR A 57 8.53 -6.53 -3.61
N LYS A 58 8.08 -7.77 -3.39
CA LYS A 58 6.68 -8.14 -3.41
C LYS A 58 6.28 -8.62 -2.02
N LEU A 59 5.25 -8.00 -1.47
CA LEU A 59 4.65 -8.42 -0.22
C LEU A 59 3.19 -8.79 -0.49
N ALA A 60 2.89 -10.08 -0.31
CA ALA A 60 1.52 -10.57 -0.39
C ALA A 60 0.87 -10.48 0.99
N GLY A 61 -0.01 -9.51 1.16
CA GLY A 61 -0.85 -9.36 2.34
C GLY A 61 -2.10 -10.23 2.25
N SER A 62 -3.01 -10.06 3.21
CA SER A 62 -4.23 -10.86 3.28
C SER A 62 -5.25 -10.54 2.18
N GLU A 63 -5.37 -9.26 1.82
CA GLU A 63 -6.29 -8.77 0.78
C GLU A 63 -5.58 -7.90 -0.27
N PHE A 64 -4.39 -7.40 0.02
CA PHE A 64 -3.63 -6.53 -0.87
C PHE A 64 -2.24 -7.07 -1.09
N ASN A 65 -1.73 -6.87 -2.30
CA ASN A 65 -0.36 -7.11 -2.68
C ASN A 65 0.36 -5.77 -2.83
N LEU A 66 1.50 -5.61 -2.17
CA LEU A 66 2.40 -4.49 -2.38
C LEU A 66 3.53 -4.92 -3.32
N LEU A 67 3.74 -4.12 -4.36
CA LEU A 67 4.88 -4.18 -5.25
C LEU A 67 5.71 -2.90 -5.08
N LEU A 68 6.96 -3.04 -4.65
CA LEU A 68 7.92 -1.96 -4.60
C LEU A 68 8.94 -2.13 -5.71
N THR A 69 9.09 -1.10 -6.52
CA THR A 69 10.17 -0.96 -7.49
C THR A 69 11.10 0.16 -7.07
N ASN A 70 12.20 0.35 -7.81
CA ASN A 70 13.14 1.44 -7.52
C ASN A 70 12.58 2.85 -7.81
N ALA A 71 11.44 2.93 -8.51
CA ALA A 71 10.83 4.18 -8.93
C ALA A 71 9.49 4.42 -8.22
N ASP A 72 8.68 3.38 -8.10
CA ASP A 72 7.29 3.43 -7.67
C ASP A 72 6.94 2.33 -6.67
N ALA A 73 5.88 2.57 -5.91
CA ALA A 73 5.26 1.66 -4.99
C ALA A 73 3.79 1.50 -5.40
N GLN A 74 3.40 0.28 -5.73
CA GLN A 74 2.05 -0.07 -6.16
C GLN A 74 1.41 -1.02 -5.16
N VAL A 75 0.20 -0.71 -4.72
CA VAL A 75 -0.64 -1.58 -3.90
C VAL A 75 -1.83 -2.00 -4.75
N THR A 76 -2.11 -3.30 -4.80
CA THR A 76 -3.19 -3.86 -5.61
C THR A 76 -3.95 -4.91 -4.82
N ASN A 77 -5.28 -4.79 -4.75
CA ASN A 77 -6.14 -5.79 -4.13
C ASN A 77 -6.25 -7.05 -5.01
N HIS A 78 -5.90 -8.21 -4.46
CA HIS A 78 -5.91 -9.46 -5.22
C HIS A 78 -7.29 -10.16 -5.29
N ARG A 79 -8.25 -9.77 -4.45
CA ARG A 79 -9.57 -10.43 -4.39
C ARG A 79 -10.39 -10.31 -5.67
N LEU A 80 -10.11 -9.32 -6.52
CA LEU A 80 -10.79 -9.13 -7.80
C LEU A 80 -10.12 -9.85 -8.96
N MET A 81 -8.88 -10.34 -8.81
CA MET A 81 -8.20 -11.11 -9.87
C MET A 81 -8.75 -12.55 -10.00
N GLU A 82 -9.45 -13.08 -8.99
CA GLU A 82 -10.06 -14.41 -9.04
C GLU A 82 -11.40 -14.46 -9.83
N THR A 83 -11.82 -13.37 -10.47
CA THR A 83 -13.01 -13.34 -11.37
C THR A 83 -12.66 -13.37 -12.85
N ASP A 84 -11.42 -13.70 -13.24
CA ASP A 84 -11.00 -13.67 -14.66
C ASP A 84 -10.41 -15.00 -15.19
N GLU A 85 -10.78 -16.14 -14.59
CA GLU A 85 -10.44 -17.46 -15.16
C GLU A 85 -11.56 -18.13 -15.98
N ASP A 86 -12.72 -17.47 -16.16
CA ASP A 86 -13.80 -18.02 -17.02
C ASP A 86 -14.13 -17.06 -18.17
N GLU A 87 -13.58 -17.42 -19.33
CA GLU A 87 -14.13 -17.21 -20.67
C GLU A 87 -14.58 -15.80 -21.09
N THR A 88 -13.73 -15.21 -21.94
CA THR A 88 -14.11 -14.36 -23.08
C THR A 88 -14.66 -12.96 -22.76
N LEU A 89 -14.19 -12.00 -23.57
CA LEU A 89 -14.76 -10.68 -23.87
C LEU A 89 -14.12 -9.45 -23.20
N ASP A 90 -13.62 -8.60 -24.10
CA ASP A 90 -13.70 -7.15 -24.07
C ASP A 90 -12.53 -6.34 -23.47
N ASP A 91 -11.65 -5.97 -24.39
CA ASP A 91 -10.76 -4.81 -24.43
C ASP A 91 -11.54 -3.50 -24.12
N SER A 92 -11.96 -3.22 -22.88
CA SER A 92 -12.48 -1.88 -22.50
C SER A 92 -12.74 -1.57 -21.02
N LEU A 93 -12.60 -2.48 -20.04
CA LEU A 93 -13.02 -2.19 -18.66
C LEU A 93 -11.98 -2.61 -17.61
N SER A 94 -10.77 -2.09 -17.71
CA SER A 94 -9.92 -1.98 -16.52
C SER A 94 -10.58 -0.95 -15.59
N PHE A 95 -11.41 -1.44 -14.67
CA PHE A 95 -11.86 -0.67 -13.52
C PHE A 95 -10.63 -0.35 -12.65
N TYR A 96 -9.87 0.68 -13.05
CA TYR A 96 -8.91 1.37 -12.18
C TYR A 96 -9.72 2.13 -11.14
N ASP A 97 -10.28 1.40 -10.19
CA ASP A 97 -10.87 2.00 -9.03
C ASP A 97 -9.75 2.26 -8.02
N ALA A 98 -9.63 3.51 -7.58
CA ALA A 98 -8.63 3.95 -6.59
C ALA A 98 -8.75 3.20 -5.26
N GLU A 99 -9.88 2.52 -5.02
CA GLU A 99 -10.11 1.64 -3.88
C GLU A 99 -9.48 0.24 -4.08
N ILE A 100 -9.14 -0.15 -5.31
CA ILE A 100 -8.63 -1.48 -5.70
C ILE A 100 -7.13 -1.44 -5.98
N GLU A 101 -6.64 -0.40 -6.66
CA GLU A 101 -5.21 -0.20 -6.87
C GLU A 101 -4.81 1.26 -6.63
N ALA A 102 -3.60 1.42 -6.12
CA ALA A 102 -2.99 2.72 -5.97
C ALA A 102 -1.49 2.62 -6.23
N CYS A 103 -0.95 3.63 -6.91
CA CYS A 103 0.46 3.74 -7.20
C CYS A 103 0.97 5.10 -6.76
N CYS A 104 2.15 5.13 -6.13
CA CYS A 104 2.80 6.37 -5.73
C CYS A 104 4.32 6.26 -5.93
N GLY A 105 5.01 7.40 -5.89
CA GLY A 105 6.48 7.40 -5.95
C GLY A 105 7.07 6.68 -4.73
N LEU A 106 8.17 5.94 -4.92
CA LEU A 106 8.83 5.21 -3.81
C LEU A 106 9.23 6.14 -2.66
N GLU A 107 9.64 7.38 -2.97
CA GLU A 107 10.02 8.38 -1.97
C GLU A 107 8.82 8.87 -1.15
N ASP A 108 7.68 9.13 -1.80
CA ASP A 108 6.43 9.48 -1.14
C ASP A 108 5.94 8.32 -0.26
N PHE A 109 5.98 7.09 -0.79
CA PHE A 109 5.61 5.89 -0.03
C PHE A 109 6.49 5.72 1.21
N LYS A 110 7.81 5.85 1.06
CA LYS A 110 8.74 5.80 2.19
C LYS A 110 8.38 6.83 3.26
N ASN A 111 8.10 8.06 2.85
CA ASN A 111 7.74 9.15 3.75
C ASN A 111 6.43 8.86 4.51
N LEU A 112 5.44 8.31 3.82
CA LEU A 112 4.18 7.85 4.41
C LEU A 112 4.42 6.79 5.50
N ILE A 113 5.19 5.75 5.19
CA ILE A 113 5.45 4.64 6.13
C ILE A 113 6.30 5.09 7.33
N GLU A 114 7.30 5.94 7.12
CA GLU A 114 8.10 6.53 8.21
C GLU A 114 7.22 7.37 9.14
N SER A 115 6.38 8.26 8.57
CA SER A 115 5.48 9.11 9.35
C SER A 115 4.41 8.29 10.07
N TRP A 116 3.94 7.20 9.46
CA TRP A 116 3.03 6.26 10.09
C TRP A 116 3.68 5.57 11.29
N LEU A 117 4.91 5.08 11.15
CA LEU A 117 5.65 4.49 12.26
C LEU A 117 5.76 5.47 13.43
N GLU A 118 6.12 6.73 13.17
CA GLU A 118 6.19 7.78 14.19
C GLU A 118 4.84 8.05 14.86
N PHE A 119 3.74 7.86 14.13
CA PHE A 119 2.38 8.06 14.64
C PHE A 119 1.88 6.92 15.54
N ILE A 120 2.25 5.68 15.25
CA ILE A 120 1.81 4.48 15.99
C ILE A 120 2.77 4.06 17.12
N SER A 121 4.02 4.56 17.12
CA SER A 121 5.07 4.28 18.12
C SER A 121 4.78 4.88 19.50
#